data_AF-A0A2C6DPJ4-F1
#
_entry.id   AF-A0A2C6DPJ4-F1
#
_cell.length_a   1.000
_cell.length_b   1.000
_cell.length_c   1.000
_cell.angle_alpha   90.00
_cell.angle_beta   90.00
_cell.angle_gamma   90.00
#
_symmetry.space_group_name_H-M   'P 1'
#
loop_
_entity.id
_entity.type
_entity.pdbx_description
1 polymer ?
#
loop_
_entity_poly.entity_id
_entity_poly.type
_entity_poly.pdbx_seq_one_letter_code
_entity_poly.pdbx_strand_id
1 'polypeptide(L)'
;MKVEFTHAEVVLFLKMYSLFKETLDDRVQMLLATGDIEDELADEAKKQKYNEVILENINLSVLIRNLHLEQLVKSITGNDISIIDHSDDSISGTACEACDYIVFESEEDAFYEICPVCGWQNDGSKGSNKYSSANCMTISEYKDSESFKKNIADKIQIYKKLTI
;
A
#
# COMPACT_ATOMS: atom_id res chain seq x y z
N MET A 1 25.26 8.67 -10.16
CA MET A 1 24.64 8.17 -11.41
C MET A 1 23.54 7.23 -10.98
N LYS A 2 22.29 7.50 -11.36
CA LYS A 2 21.16 6.60 -11.06
C LYS A 2 21.11 5.50 -12.13
N VAL A 3 20.77 4.28 -11.73
CA VAL A 3 20.49 3.20 -12.68
C VAL A 3 19.01 3.27 -13.06
N GLU A 4 18.71 3.18 -14.34
CA GLU A 4 17.34 3.29 -14.87
C GLU A 4 16.69 1.90 -14.94
N PHE A 5 15.43 1.84 -14.52
CA PHE A 5 14.60 0.63 -14.57
C PHE A 5 13.17 0.99 -14.99
N THR A 6 12.47 0.03 -15.56
CA THR A 6 11.01 0.11 -15.73
C THR A 6 10.31 -0.13 -14.39
N HIS A 7 9.08 0.39 -14.25
CA HIS A 7 8.26 0.12 -13.07
C HIS A 7 8.03 -1.38 -12.86
N ALA A 8 7.79 -2.13 -13.94
CA ALA A 8 7.58 -3.57 -13.88
C ALA A 8 8.80 -4.33 -13.34
N GLU A 9 10.02 -3.95 -13.73
CA GLU A 9 11.26 -4.53 -13.19
C GLU A 9 11.43 -4.25 -11.70
N VAL A 10 11.12 -3.02 -11.27
CA VAL A 10 11.18 -2.65 -9.85
C VAL A 10 10.15 -3.42 -9.03
N VAL A 11 8.90 -3.50 -9.49
CA VAL A 11 7.85 -4.27 -8.84
C VAL A 11 8.22 -5.75 -8.75
N LEU A 12 8.71 -6.35 -9.83
CA LEU A 12 9.14 -7.75 -9.84
C LEU A 12 10.28 -7.97 -8.84
N PHE A 13 11.27 -7.09 -8.81
CA PHE A 13 12.36 -7.15 -7.83
C PHE A 13 11.84 -7.13 -6.38
N LEU A 14 10.92 -6.22 -6.06
CA LEU A 14 10.34 -6.10 -4.72
C LEU A 14 9.47 -7.32 -4.34
N LYS A 15 8.71 -7.89 -5.29
CA LYS A 15 7.97 -9.15 -5.09
C LYS A 15 8.92 -10.30 -4.79
N MET A 16 9.97 -10.46 -5.59
CA MET A 16 11.00 -11.49 -5.38
C MET A 16 11.72 -11.31 -4.04
N TYR A 17 12.07 -10.08 -3.68
CA TYR A 17 12.68 -9.79 -2.38
C TYR A 17 11.76 -10.20 -1.22
N SER A 18 10.46 -9.89 -1.33
CA SER A 18 9.46 -10.24 -0.32
C SER A 18 9.34 -11.76 -0.17
N LEU A 19 9.26 -12.52 -1.28
CA LEU A 19 9.28 -13.99 -1.28
C LEU A 19 10.49 -14.56 -0.52
N PHE A 20 11.69 -14.00 -0.72
CA PHE A 20 12.90 -14.49 -0.05
C PHE A 20 13.01 -14.06 1.42
N LYS A 21 12.23 -13.06 1.85
CA LYS A 21 12.17 -12.58 3.24
C LYS A 21 11.02 -13.17 4.04
N GLU A 22 10.04 -13.73 3.35
CA GLU A 22 8.85 -14.34 3.91
C GLU A 22 9.20 -15.40 4.96
N THR A 23 8.49 -15.39 6.08
CA THR A 23 8.66 -16.41 7.10
C THR A 23 7.87 -17.66 6.73
N LEU A 24 8.17 -18.79 7.38
CA LEU A 24 7.39 -20.01 7.16
C LEU A 24 5.92 -19.84 7.57
N ASP A 25 5.65 -19.01 8.57
CA ASP A 25 4.28 -18.72 9.04
C ASP A 25 3.51 -17.93 7.98
N ASP A 26 4.11 -16.86 7.45
CA ASP A 26 3.52 -16.07 6.35
C ASP A 26 3.17 -16.96 5.14
N ARG A 27 4.07 -17.88 4.79
CA ARG A 27 3.83 -18.86 3.71
C ARG A 27 2.63 -19.74 3.97
N VAL A 28 2.52 -20.28 5.19
CA VAL A 28 1.40 -21.15 5.57
C VAL A 28 0.09 -20.37 5.50
N GLN A 29 0.05 -19.17 6.09
CA GLN A 29 -1.14 -18.34 6.10
C GLN A 29 -1.59 -17.94 4.70
N MET A 30 -0.65 -17.57 3.82
CA MET A 30 -0.99 -17.20 2.44
C MET A 30 -1.54 -18.40 1.67
N LEU A 31 -0.88 -19.57 1.73
CA LEU A 31 -1.33 -20.77 1.02
C LEU A 31 -2.65 -21.33 1.54
N LEU A 32 -2.96 -21.14 2.83
CA LEU A 32 -4.28 -21.45 3.39
C LEU A 32 -5.33 -20.48 2.85
N ALA A 33 -5.03 -19.18 2.82
CA ALA A 33 -5.96 -18.15 2.34
C ALA A 33 -6.30 -18.33 0.85
N THR A 34 -5.36 -18.82 0.05
CA THR A 34 -5.60 -19.12 -1.38
C THR A 34 -6.18 -20.52 -1.63
N GLY A 35 -6.21 -21.39 -0.61
CA GLY A 35 -6.71 -22.76 -0.72
C GLY A 35 -5.75 -23.74 -1.40
N ASP A 36 -4.46 -23.38 -1.50
CA ASP A 36 -3.41 -24.22 -2.08
C ASP A 36 -2.90 -25.32 -1.13
N ILE A 37 -3.19 -25.16 0.17
CA ILE A 37 -3.06 -26.18 1.21
C ILE A 37 -4.32 -26.19 2.08
N GLU A 38 -4.65 -27.33 2.67
CA GLU A 38 -5.89 -27.53 3.44
C GLU A 38 -5.71 -27.29 4.95
N ASP A 39 -4.50 -27.50 5.47
CA ASP A 39 -4.14 -27.42 6.88
C ASP A 39 -2.79 -26.70 7.06
N GLU A 40 -2.42 -26.36 8.29
CA GLU A 40 -1.14 -25.75 8.69
C GLU A 40 0.06 -26.72 8.52
N LEU A 41 0.23 -27.26 7.31
CA LEU A 41 1.26 -28.23 6.96
C LEU A 41 2.55 -27.51 6.60
N ALA A 42 3.31 -27.12 7.62
CA ALA A 42 4.58 -26.40 7.49
C ALA A 42 5.58 -27.05 6.50
N ASP A 43 5.63 -28.39 6.41
CA ASP A 43 6.52 -29.07 5.46
C ASP A 43 6.01 -29.03 4.01
N GLU A 44 4.70 -28.93 3.80
CA GLU A 44 4.11 -28.71 2.48
C GLU A 44 4.43 -27.30 1.99
N ALA A 45 4.22 -26.28 2.85
CA ALA A 45 4.43 -24.86 2.54
C ALA A 45 5.89 -24.50 2.20
N LYS A 46 6.87 -25.31 2.62
CA LYS A 46 8.29 -25.14 2.26
C LYS A 46 8.59 -25.49 0.80
N LYS A 47 7.71 -26.23 0.11
CA LYS A 47 7.98 -26.72 -1.24
C LYS A 47 8.00 -25.56 -2.24
N GLN A 48 9.04 -25.53 -3.07
CA GLN A 48 9.25 -24.46 -4.06
C GLN A 48 8.16 -24.39 -5.13
N LYS A 49 7.38 -25.45 -5.34
CA LYS A 49 6.25 -25.47 -6.28
C LYS A 49 5.20 -24.36 -5.99
N TYR A 50 5.17 -23.83 -4.76
CA TYR A 50 4.27 -22.77 -4.35
C TYR A 50 4.81 -21.36 -4.61
N ASN A 51 6.08 -21.20 -5.03
CA ASN A 51 6.68 -19.89 -5.19
C ASN A 51 5.98 -19.02 -6.23
N GLU A 52 5.46 -19.62 -7.31
CA GLU A 52 4.71 -18.90 -8.35
C GLU A 52 3.43 -18.31 -7.76
N VAL A 53 2.61 -19.14 -7.10
CA VAL A 53 1.39 -18.71 -6.41
C VAL A 53 1.69 -17.61 -5.39
N ILE A 54 2.75 -17.76 -4.59
CA ILE A 54 3.14 -16.73 -3.61
C ILE A 54 3.48 -15.41 -4.31
N LEU A 55 4.28 -15.44 -5.37
CA LEU A 55 4.66 -14.25 -6.12
C LEU A 55 3.47 -13.53 -6.77
N GLU A 56 2.52 -14.30 -7.31
CA GLU A 56 1.31 -13.78 -7.93
C GLU A 56 0.39 -13.09 -6.91
N ASN A 57 0.38 -13.57 -5.66
CA ASN A 57 -0.44 -13.00 -4.59
C ASN A 57 0.20 -11.80 -3.87
N ILE A 58 1.49 -11.51 -4.09
CA ILE A 58 2.11 -10.27 -3.60
C ILE A 58 1.72 -9.12 -4.53
N ASN A 59 0.80 -8.25 -4.09
CA ASN A 59 0.34 -7.11 -4.87
C ASN A 59 0.81 -5.78 -4.26
N LEU A 60 1.54 -4.99 -5.05
CA LEU A 60 1.88 -3.62 -4.73
C LEU A 60 0.81 -2.71 -5.35
N SER A 61 0.26 -1.80 -4.54
CA SER A 61 -0.74 -0.85 -5.03
C SER A 61 -0.18 0.03 -6.13
N VAL A 62 -0.97 0.21 -7.18
CA VAL A 62 -0.68 1.12 -8.31
C VAL A 62 -0.69 2.61 -7.91
N LEU A 63 -1.13 2.92 -6.69
CA LEU A 63 -1.20 4.27 -6.14
C LEU A 63 0.07 4.70 -5.40
N ILE A 64 1.04 3.80 -5.27
CA ILE A 64 2.34 4.08 -4.66
C ILE A 64 3.20 4.89 -5.63
N ARG A 65 3.79 5.97 -5.12
CA ARG A 65 4.70 6.82 -5.88
C ARG A 65 6.02 6.12 -6.17
N ASN A 66 6.61 6.44 -7.32
CA ASN A 66 7.93 5.95 -7.70
C ASN A 66 8.98 6.28 -6.64
N LEU A 67 8.92 7.47 -6.04
CA LEU A 67 9.88 7.87 -5.00
C LEU A 67 9.98 6.85 -3.86
N HIS A 68 8.85 6.26 -3.44
CA HIS A 68 8.85 5.25 -2.40
C HIS A 68 9.47 3.93 -2.87
N LEU A 69 9.12 3.48 -4.08
CA LEU A 69 9.68 2.26 -4.67
C LEU A 69 11.20 2.37 -4.84
N GLU A 70 11.68 3.52 -5.31
CA GLU A 70 13.11 3.82 -5.43
C GLU A 70 13.82 3.78 -4.07
N GLN A 71 13.19 4.32 -3.03
CA GLN A 71 13.73 4.28 -1.66
C GLN A 71 13.76 2.87 -1.07
N LEU A 72 12.76 2.03 -1.37
CA LEU A 72 12.77 0.62 -0.98
C LEU A 72 13.91 -0.13 -1.66
N VAL A 73 14.10 0.05 -2.97
CA VAL A 73 15.23 -0.56 -3.70
C VAL A 73 16.57 -0.09 -3.14
N LYS A 74 16.68 1.20 -2.80
CA LYS A 74 17.88 1.75 -2.17
C LYS A 74 18.15 1.17 -0.79
N SER A 75 17.12 0.99 0.04
CA SER A 75 17.30 0.39 1.38
C SER A 75 17.72 -1.08 1.32
N ILE A 76 17.28 -1.79 0.28
CA ILE A 76 17.62 -3.21 0.05
C ILE A 76 19.02 -3.37 -0.54
N THR A 77 19.36 -2.57 -1.56
CA THR A 77 20.55 -2.80 -2.40
C THR A 77 21.68 -1.81 -2.16
N GLY A 78 21.40 -0.67 -1.52
CA GLY A 78 22.31 0.47 -1.40
C GLY A 78 22.41 1.34 -2.66
N ASN A 79 21.72 0.98 -3.76
CA ASN A 79 21.84 1.68 -5.04
C ASN A 79 20.72 2.70 -5.25
N ASP A 80 21.06 3.86 -5.80
CA ASP A 80 20.09 4.83 -6.29
C ASP A 80 19.59 4.44 -7.69
N ILE A 81 18.27 4.31 -7.85
CA ILE A 81 17.62 3.99 -9.11
C ILE A 81 16.66 5.11 -9.57
N SER A 82 16.17 4.99 -10.81
CA SER A 82 15.10 5.82 -11.36
C SER A 82 14.11 4.98 -12.15
N ILE A 83 12.81 5.17 -11.92
CA ILE A 83 11.75 4.57 -12.74
C ILE A 83 11.44 5.50 -13.94
N ILE A 84 11.42 4.96 -15.16
CA ILE A 84 11.40 5.78 -16.40
C ILE A 84 10.08 5.75 -17.21
N ASP A 85 9.15 4.85 -16.93
CA ASP A 85 8.00 4.55 -17.80
C ASP A 85 6.61 4.66 -17.13
N HIS A 86 6.55 5.03 -15.84
CA HIS A 86 5.30 5.22 -15.08
C HIS A 86 5.35 6.52 -14.27
N SER A 87 4.92 7.64 -14.83
CA SER A 87 4.95 8.93 -14.10
C SER A 87 3.95 8.92 -12.92
N ASP A 88 4.35 9.47 -11.77
CA ASP A 88 3.42 9.74 -10.66
C ASP A 88 2.22 10.62 -11.09
N ASP A 89 2.36 11.39 -12.18
CA ASP A 89 1.28 12.20 -12.72
C ASP A 89 0.11 11.36 -13.24
N SER A 90 0.35 10.12 -13.69
CA SER A 90 -0.70 9.20 -14.13
C SER A 90 -1.42 8.48 -13.00
N ILE A 91 -0.97 8.61 -11.75
CA ILE A 91 -1.69 8.07 -10.58
C ILE A 91 -3.05 8.76 -10.51
N SER A 92 -4.11 7.95 -10.60
CA SER A 92 -5.51 8.34 -10.53
C SER A 92 -6.24 7.38 -9.59
N GLY A 93 -7.24 7.89 -8.87
CA GLY A 93 -8.01 7.15 -7.88
C GLY A 93 -8.79 8.09 -6.97
N THR A 94 -9.35 7.56 -5.89
CA THR A 94 -10.13 8.31 -4.91
C THR A 94 -9.25 8.75 -3.75
N ALA A 95 -9.32 10.05 -3.45
CA ALA A 95 -8.64 10.65 -2.31
C ALA A 95 -9.45 10.48 -1.03
N CYS A 96 -8.76 10.25 0.09
CA CYS A 96 -9.38 10.28 1.41
C CYS A 96 -9.85 11.71 1.75
N GLU A 97 -11.11 11.86 2.16
CA GLU A 97 -11.69 13.17 2.54
C GLU A 97 -11.02 13.86 3.73
N ALA A 98 -10.31 13.09 4.56
CA ALA A 98 -9.61 13.62 5.73
C ALA A 98 -8.18 14.07 5.42
N CYS A 99 -7.44 13.40 4.55
CA CYS A 99 -6.01 13.73 4.33
C CYS A 99 -5.64 14.09 2.89
N ASP A 100 -6.59 13.97 1.96
CA ASP A 100 -6.47 14.27 0.54
C ASP A 100 -5.45 13.41 -0.21
N TYR A 101 -4.93 12.35 0.39
CA TYR A 101 -4.08 11.37 -0.31
C TYR A 101 -4.92 10.42 -1.15
N ILE A 102 -4.49 10.18 -2.38
CA ILE A 102 -5.05 9.18 -3.29
C ILE A 102 -4.59 7.80 -2.81
N VAL A 103 -5.51 7.05 -2.19
CA VAL A 103 -5.21 5.78 -1.51
C VAL A 103 -6.21 4.67 -1.82
N PHE A 104 -7.23 4.96 -2.61
CA PHE A 104 -8.23 3.99 -3.08
C PHE A 104 -8.28 4.04 -4.61
N GLU A 105 -8.41 2.89 -5.28
CA GLU A 105 -8.39 2.85 -6.75
C GLU A 105 -9.70 3.41 -7.34
N SER A 106 -10.82 3.23 -6.65
CA SER A 106 -12.13 3.74 -7.06
C SER A 106 -12.93 4.32 -5.87
N GLU A 107 -14.07 4.97 -6.16
CA GLU A 107 -15.02 5.38 -5.11
C GLU A 107 -15.67 4.19 -4.42
N GLU A 108 -15.85 3.08 -5.14
CA GLU A 108 -16.45 1.84 -4.63
C GLU A 108 -15.49 1.19 -3.61
N ASP A 109 -14.20 1.10 -3.94
CA ASP A 109 -13.16 0.59 -3.02
C ASP A 109 -12.97 1.48 -1.79
N ALA A 110 -13.31 2.76 -1.89
CA ALA A 110 -13.14 3.69 -0.78
C ALA A 110 -14.25 3.54 0.28
N PHE A 111 -15.38 2.91 -0.04
CA PHE A 111 -16.56 2.94 0.83
C PHE A 111 -16.42 1.99 2.02
N TYR A 112 -16.67 2.50 3.24
CA TYR A 112 -16.44 1.81 4.52
C TYR A 112 -15.00 1.44 4.86
N GLU A 113 -14.05 1.72 3.98
CA GLU A 113 -12.63 1.46 4.19
C GLU A 113 -11.96 2.48 5.13
N ILE A 114 -10.90 2.00 5.79
CA ILE A 114 -10.06 2.82 6.67
C ILE A 114 -8.87 3.33 5.86
N CYS A 115 -8.69 4.65 5.81
CA CYS A 115 -7.57 5.27 5.12
C CYS A 115 -6.22 4.77 5.67
N PRO A 116 -5.34 4.15 4.86
CA PRO A 116 -4.05 3.63 5.33
C PRO A 116 -3.03 4.74 5.64
N VAL A 117 -3.32 5.97 5.20
CA VAL A 117 -2.49 7.14 5.50
C VAL A 117 -2.87 7.73 6.84
N CYS A 118 -4.11 8.19 6.99
CA CYS A 118 -4.49 8.96 8.16
C CYS A 118 -5.26 8.18 9.21
N GLY A 119 -5.90 7.06 8.87
CA GLY A 119 -6.73 6.26 9.78
C GLY A 119 -8.22 6.62 9.82
N TRP A 120 -8.67 7.61 9.03
CA TRP A 120 -10.09 7.94 8.93
C TRP A 120 -10.87 6.85 8.19
N GLN A 121 -11.98 6.39 8.76
CA GLN A 121 -12.91 5.47 8.09
C GLN A 121 -13.92 6.24 7.25
N ASN A 122 -14.04 5.91 5.97
CA ASN A 122 -15.05 6.50 5.09
C ASN A 122 -16.42 5.87 5.37
N ASP A 123 -17.27 6.53 6.15
CA ASP A 123 -18.63 6.06 6.44
C ASP A 123 -19.70 6.72 5.54
N GLY A 124 -19.28 7.37 4.44
CA GLY A 124 -20.15 8.12 3.55
C GLY A 124 -20.63 9.47 4.10
N SER A 125 -20.18 9.88 5.30
CA SER A 125 -20.52 11.18 5.87
C SER A 125 -19.75 12.32 5.19
N LYS A 126 -20.36 12.93 4.17
CA LYS A 126 -19.74 14.07 3.47
C LYS A 126 -19.78 15.37 4.30
N GLY A 127 -18.65 16.08 4.36
CA GLY A 127 -18.51 17.45 4.85
C GLY A 127 -17.75 17.58 6.17
N SER A 128 -16.90 18.60 6.29
CA SER A 128 -15.89 18.70 7.37
C SER A 128 -16.46 18.74 8.79
N ASN A 129 -17.66 19.31 8.95
CA ASN A 129 -18.32 19.48 10.25
C ASN A 129 -19.47 18.48 10.48
N LYS A 130 -19.61 17.48 9.61
CA LYS A 130 -20.60 16.41 9.81
C LYS A 130 -20.01 15.39 10.77
N TYR A 131 -20.79 14.99 11.77
CA TYR A 131 -20.35 13.96 12.72
C TYR A 131 -20.30 12.60 12.03
N SER A 132 -19.15 11.94 12.07
CA SER A 132 -19.00 10.56 11.65
C SER A 132 -19.25 9.63 12.84
N SER A 133 -20.19 8.69 12.67
CA SER A 133 -20.47 7.71 13.73
C SER A 133 -19.37 6.66 13.83
N ALA A 134 -18.72 6.33 12.71
CA ALA A 134 -17.62 5.37 12.68
C ALA A 134 -16.36 5.92 13.37
N ASN A 135 -16.05 7.20 13.14
CA ASN A 135 -14.87 7.85 13.70
C ASN A 135 -15.13 8.52 15.08
N CYS A 136 -16.40 8.57 15.51
CA CYS A 136 -16.84 9.23 16.73
C CYS A 136 -16.49 10.73 16.83
N MET A 137 -16.23 11.40 15.71
CA MET A 137 -15.89 12.82 15.63
C MET A 137 -16.14 13.38 14.23
N THR A 138 -16.00 14.69 14.06
CA THR A 138 -15.99 15.36 12.75
C THR A 138 -14.60 15.31 12.10
N ILE A 139 -14.51 15.49 10.78
CA ILE A 139 -13.21 15.59 10.08
C ILE A 139 -12.40 16.78 10.62
N SER A 140 -13.06 17.91 10.93
CA SER A 140 -12.40 19.08 11.52
C SER A 140 -11.73 18.73 12.84
N GLU A 141 -12.45 18.09 13.76
CA GLU A 141 -11.88 17.63 15.04
C GLU A 141 -10.76 16.60 14.84
N TYR A 142 -10.92 15.71 13.85
CA TYR A 142 -9.92 14.70 13.55
C TYR A 142 -8.61 15.30 13.05
N LYS A 143 -8.67 16.28 12.14
CA LYS A 143 -7.51 16.98 11.60
C LYS A 143 -6.69 17.70 12.68
N ASP A 144 -7.34 18.13 13.77
CA ASP A 144 -6.67 18.77 14.90
C ASP A 144 -5.99 17.78 15.86
N SER A 145 -6.34 16.50 15.78
CA SER A 145 -5.80 15.45 16.64
C SER A 145 -4.30 15.20 16.42
N GLU A 146 -3.60 14.79 17.48
CA GLU A 146 -2.19 14.38 17.39
C GLU A 146 -2.00 13.12 16.56
N SER A 147 -2.97 12.20 16.57
CA SER A 147 -2.97 11.00 15.72
C SER A 147 -2.90 11.37 14.24
N PHE A 148 -3.72 12.33 13.80
CA PHE A 148 -3.73 12.77 12.41
C PHE A 148 -2.36 13.36 12.01
N LYS A 149 -1.85 14.31 12.79
CA LYS A 149 -0.56 14.98 12.53
C LYS A 149 0.61 14.00 12.47
N LYS A 150 0.63 13.01 13.39
CA LYS A 150 1.65 11.96 13.41
C LYS A 150 1.55 11.05 12.17
N ASN A 151 0.34 10.67 11.76
CA ASN A 151 0.12 9.71 10.70
C ASN A 151 0.45 10.26 9.31
N ILE A 152 0.25 11.56 9.08
CA ILE A 152 0.52 12.19 7.78
C ILE A 152 2.01 12.52 7.57
N ALA A 153 2.81 12.53 8.64
CA ALA A 153 4.25 12.75 8.53
C ALA A 153 4.85 11.68 7.60
N ASP A 154 5.66 12.13 6.63
CA ASP A 154 6.38 11.28 5.66
C ASP A 154 5.53 10.55 4.60
N LYS A 155 4.20 10.66 4.62
CA LYS A 155 3.32 9.99 3.63
C LYS A 155 3.39 10.61 2.23
N ILE A 156 3.88 11.84 2.11
CA ILE A 156 4.10 12.52 0.82
C ILE A 156 5.09 11.78 -0.10
N GLN A 157 5.96 10.96 0.47
CA GLN A 157 6.91 10.15 -0.30
C GLN A 157 6.26 8.88 -0.84
N ILE A 158 5.19 8.40 -0.19
CA ILE A 158 4.49 7.13 -0.49
C ILE A 158 3.31 7.35 -1.42
N TYR A 159 2.44 8.30 -1.11
CA TYR A 159 1.19 8.53 -1.83
C TYR A 159 1.14 9.93 -2.43
N LYS A 160 0.46 10.04 -3.56
CA LYS A 160 0.17 11.33 -4.18
C LYS A 160 -0.94 12.03 -3.40
N LYS A 161 -0.71 13.29 -3.06
CA LYS A 161 -1.74 14.15 -2.46
C LYS A 161 -2.47 14.89 -3.57
N LEU A 162 -3.80 14.96 -3.49
CA LEU A 162 -4.61 15.75 -4.40
C LEU A 162 -4.29 17.23 -4.17
N THR A 163 -3.79 17.90 -5.21
CA THR A 163 -3.61 19.36 -5.20
C THR A 163 -4.93 19.99 -5.63
N ILE A 164 -5.60 20.67 -4.71
CA ILE A 164 -6.85 21.42 -4.95
C ILE A 164 -6.50 22.87 -5.28
#